data_AF-A0A496MV08-F1
#
_entry.id   AF-A0A496MV08-F1
#
_cell.length_a   1.000
_cell.length_b   1.000
_cell.length_c   1.000
_cell.angle_alpha   90.00
_cell.angle_beta   90.00
_cell.angle_gamma   90.00
#
_symmetry.space_group_name_H-M   'P 1'
#
loop_
_entity.id
_entity.type
_entity.pdbx_description
1 polymer ?
#
loop_
_entity_poly.entity_id
_entity_poly.type
_entity_poly.pdbx_seq_one_letter_code
_entity_poly.pdbx_strand_id
1 'polypeptide(L)'
;MTAANATPESHTVASQSVWENLKQRRQDTFRRPYFDYLNVMLVVALLAAIGIVMVTSASMTTSVVDNNGKAWHVAGNQLLYVLGGVTVMWLAMRLPINTLRRLSSILLWGTILLLILVLIPGIGTGLAEKGSQSWISLGSFRLQPSEIARVAIALWGANILAGHKPRFNSINAPFVKFLAVAGTMFTLILAERDLGMAMTFLLVVVALLFFAGINMRYIAGLGVFVAVGFTIVFLAGGLRGKRFDTFISALFGNFADTKSSAFQSYQGFLSLADGSLTGVGLGQSRAKWFYLPEAKNDFIFAIIGEEMGLMGGALVICLFSWLAYIGFRIAARSAHQFLALTAATLTAGVVAQAFINMGYVVGLLPVTGINLPMISAGGTSAVITLGAMGILANCARHEPDTIAAMANFGKPAFDRVLFLPEPTLNGLDRYPAGRRRGDRRTPQTSLDTRTTRDNPNPTVQHPSGPKTGESRGQGAAGGAARSRAASAPTPKKTGFFPGRSRTSQPVRRPLPARTTARDTSRDPNPANREVSREVTRTTGRRTSPTTSLGPAQTRTSYERHDPRSGRYRTTGRR
;
A
#
# COMPACT_ATOMS: atom_id res chain seq x y z
N MET A 1 51.86 4.35 65.53
CA MET A 1 50.86 3.79 66.45
C MET A 1 49.74 4.83 66.56
N THR A 2 48.47 4.56 66.22
CA THR A 2 47.85 3.28 65.79
C THR A 2 46.56 3.58 64.99
N ALA A 3 46.21 2.72 64.01
CA ALA A 3 44.92 2.55 63.32
C ALA A 3 43.92 3.75 63.30
N ALA A 4 43.65 4.44 62.19
CA ALA A 4 43.18 3.93 60.89
C ALA A 4 41.97 2.99 61.01
N ASN A 5 40.76 3.54 60.90
CA ASN A 5 39.53 2.77 60.72
C ASN A 5 38.58 3.50 59.75
N ALA A 6 38.96 3.50 58.47
CA ALA A 6 38.09 3.93 57.39
C ALA A 6 37.25 2.73 56.94
N THR A 7 35.97 2.75 57.25
CA THR A 7 35.01 1.75 56.74
C THR A 7 34.95 1.85 55.21
N PRO A 8 35.13 0.75 54.46
CA PRO A 8 34.90 0.79 53.02
C PRO A 8 33.40 0.96 52.78
N GLU A 9 33.01 2.06 52.13
CA GLU A 9 31.66 2.18 51.59
C GLU A 9 31.47 1.06 50.56
N SER A 10 30.70 0.05 50.94
CA SER A 10 30.31 -1.01 50.02
C SER A 10 29.45 -0.38 48.93
N HIS A 11 30.04 -0.14 47.76
CA HIS A 11 29.28 0.14 46.54
C HIS A 11 28.38 -1.05 46.24
N THR A 12 27.18 -1.05 46.81
CA THR A 12 26.09 -1.95 46.45
C THR A 12 25.68 -1.58 45.04
N VAL A 13 26.37 -2.16 44.05
CA VAL A 13 25.92 -2.21 42.66
C VAL A 13 24.56 -2.89 42.70
N ALA A 14 23.50 -2.08 42.73
CA ALA A 14 22.14 -2.57 42.70
C ALA A 14 22.01 -3.45 41.46
N SER A 15 21.88 -4.76 41.68
CA SER A 15 21.84 -5.74 40.60
C SER A 15 20.55 -5.52 39.82
N GLN A 16 20.62 -4.68 38.79
CA GLN A 16 19.49 -4.41 37.90
C GLN A 16 18.90 -5.75 37.48
N SER A 17 17.60 -5.92 37.70
CA SER A 17 16.98 -7.22 37.51
C SER A 17 17.21 -7.70 36.07
N VAL A 18 17.33 -9.01 35.87
CA VAL A 18 17.50 -9.58 34.51
C VAL A 18 16.39 -9.08 33.57
N TRP A 19 15.19 -8.86 34.12
CA TRP A 19 14.03 -8.27 33.44
C TRP A 19 14.21 -6.79 33.05
N GLU A 20 14.81 -5.96 33.90
CA GLU A 20 15.14 -4.56 33.55
C GLU A 20 16.24 -4.50 32.49
N ASN A 21 17.29 -5.31 32.63
CA ASN A 21 18.35 -5.46 31.64
C ASN A 21 17.79 -5.90 30.27
N LEU A 22 16.88 -6.87 30.24
CA LEU A 22 16.18 -7.30 29.02
C LEU A 22 15.26 -6.20 28.46
N LYS A 23 14.51 -5.50 29.31
CA LYS A 23 13.62 -4.40 28.94
C LYS A 23 14.40 -3.23 28.33
N GLN A 24 15.55 -2.89 28.92
CA GLN A 24 16.47 -1.85 28.45
C GLN A 24 17.11 -2.26 27.11
N ARG A 25 17.76 -3.42 27.02
CA ARG A 25 18.33 -3.94 25.75
C ARG A 25 17.30 -3.99 24.61
N ARG A 26 16.05 -4.35 24.91
CA ARG A 26 14.93 -4.31 23.95
C ARG A 26 14.59 -2.87 23.53
N GLN A 27 14.50 -1.94 24.47
CA GLN A 27 14.28 -0.52 24.16
C GLN A 27 15.43 0.08 23.36
N ASP A 28 16.68 -0.27 23.66
CA ASP A 28 17.87 0.21 22.94
C ASP A 28 17.92 -0.33 21.52
N THR A 29 17.63 -1.61 21.33
CA THR A 29 17.48 -2.22 20.00
C THR A 29 16.39 -1.51 19.20
N PHE A 30 15.25 -1.22 19.82
CA PHE A 30 14.17 -0.45 19.22
C PHE A 30 14.46 1.06 19.04
N ARG A 31 15.54 1.59 19.61
CA ARG A 31 16.00 2.98 19.40
C ARG A 31 17.11 3.08 18.35
N ARG A 32 17.58 1.97 17.79
CA ARG A 32 18.58 1.98 16.71
C ARG A 32 18.01 2.71 15.48
N PRO A 33 18.70 3.72 14.93
CA PRO A 33 18.19 4.53 13.82
C PRO A 33 17.73 3.73 12.59
N TYR A 34 18.46 2.70 12.20
CA TYR A 34 18.14 1.90 11.02
C TYR A 34 17.16 0.74 11.28
N PHE A 35 16.62 0.61 12.50
CA PHE A 35 15.85 -0.57 12.89
C PHE A 35 14.62 -0.79 12.00
N ASP A 36 13.78 0.23 11.86
CA ASP A 36 12.49 0.10 11.18
C ASP A 36 12.68 -0.16 9.67
N TYR A 37 13.62 0.56 9.04
CA TYR A 37 14.02 0.34 7.64
C TYR A 37 14.52 -1.09 7.38
N LEU A 38 15.48 -1.58 8.17
CA LEU A 38 16.05 -2.92 7.99
C LEU A 38 15.02 -4.03 8.26
N ASN A 39 14.09 -3.83 9.19
CA ASN A 39 13.01 -4.80 9.43
C ASN A 39 12.01 -4.84 8.26
N VAL A 40 11.64 -3.71 7.64
CA VAL A 40 10.82 -3.74 6.41
C VAL A 40 11.53 -4.51 5.30
N MET A 41 12.82 -4.25 5.06
CA MET A 41 13.61 -5.01 4.05
C MET A 41 13.63 -6.51 4.34
N LEU A 42 13.91 -6.89 5.59
CA LEU A 42 13.98 -8.30 6.00
C LEU A 42 12.64 -9.02 5.83
N VAL A 43 11.54 -8.43 6.32
CA VAL A 43 10.21 -9.05 6.26
C VAL A 43 9.73 -9.19 4.83
N VAL A 44 9.91 -8.16 4.01
CA VAL A 44 9.52 -8.19 2.58
C VAL A 44 10.33 -9.24 1.83
N ALA A 45 11.64 -9.34 2.08
CA ALA A 45 12.48 -10.37 1.49
C ALA A 45 12.07 -11.78 1.93
N LEU A 46 11.77 -12.01 3.22
CA LEU A 46 11.31 -13.30 3.73
C LEU A 46 9.96 -13.70 3.15
N LEU A 47 8.98 -12.79 3.11
CA LEU A 47 7.66 -13.04 2.54
C LEU A 47 7.74 -13.35 1.03
N ALA A 48 8.55 -12.60 0.28
CA ALA A 48 8.76 -12.86 -1.15
C ALA A 48 9.51 -14.18 -1.40
N ALA A 49 10.49 -14.54 -0.56
CA ALA A 49 11.21 -15.81 -0.66
C ALA A 49 10.29 -17.01 -0.36
N ILE A 50 9.48 -16.93 0.70
CA ILE A 50 8.42 -17.91 1.00
C ILE A 50 7.47 -18.00 -0.20
N GLY A 51 7.06 -16.86 -0.78
CA GLY A 51 6.25 -16.81 -2.00
C GLY A 51 6.84 -17.60 -3.18
N ILE A 52 8.11 -17.38 -3.52
CA ILE A 52 8.79 -18.11 -4.60
C ILE A 52 8.80 -19.62 -4.31
N VAL A 53 9.17 -20.02 -3.09
CA VAL A 53 9.23 -21.44 -2.69
C VAL A 53 7.85 -22.09 -2.79
N MET A 54 6.82 -21.47 -2.21
CA MET A 54 5.48 -22.04 -2.13
C MET A 54 4.76 -22.03 -3.48
N VAL A 55 4.93 -21.00 -4.32
CA VAL A 55 4.40 -21.00 -5.69
C VAL A 55 5.10 -22.04 -6.57
N THR A 56 6.42 -22.22 -6.41
CA THR A 56 7.15 -23.29 -7.10
C THR A 56 6.62 -24.65 -6.68
N SER A 57 6.50 -24.87 -5.36
CA SER A 57 5.94 -26.09 -4.79
C SER A 57 4.52 -26.38 -5.29
N ALA A 58 3.63 -25.39 -5.25
CA ALA A 58 2.22 -25.50 -5.65
C ALA A 58 2.00 -25.68 -7.16
N SER A 59 2.94 -25.24 -8.01
CA SER A 59 2.73 -25.21 -9.47
C SER A 59 3.36 -26.36 -10.25
N MET A 60 4.31 -27.11 -9.68
CA MET A 60 5.03 -28.21 -10.35
C MET A 60 4.14 -29.25 -11.04
N THR A 61 3.03 -29.65 -10.42
CA THR A 61 2.10 -30.64 -10.99
C THR A 61 1.30 -30.05 -12.16
N THR A 62 0.68 -28.89 -11.95
CA THR A 62 -0.17 -28.22 -12.95
C THR A 62 0.61 -27.75 -14.18
N SER A 63 1.86 -27.30 -14.01
CA SER A 63 2.69 -26.82 -15.11
C SER A 63 3.11 -27.94 -16.08
N VAL A 64 3.32 -29.16 -15.60
CA VAL A 64 3.61 -30.34 -16.46
C VAL A 64 2.43 -30.65 -17.36
N VAL A 65 1.20 -30.59 -16.84
CA VAL A 65 -0.03 -30.89 -17.58
C VAL A 65 -0.38 -29.75 -18.56
N ASP A 66 -0.38 -28.50 -18.10
CA ASP A 66 -0.89 -27.37 -18.87
C ASP A 66 0.12 -26.77 -19.89
N ASN A 67 1.43 -27.03 -19.73
CA ASN A 67 2.49 -26.34 -20.50
C ASN A 67 3.44 -27.32 -21.22
N ASN A 68 2.89 -28.35 -21.85
CA ASN A 68 3.63 -29.34 -22.66
C ASN A 68 4.87 -29.92 -21.91
N GLY A 69 4.69 -30.33 -20.65
CA GLY A 69 5.77 -30.93 -19.84
C GLY A 69 6.74 -29.93 -19.19
N LYS A 70 6.58 -28.61 -19.36
CA LYS A 70 7.47 -27.61 -18.77
C LYS A 70 7.15 -27.34 -17.29
N ALA A 71 7.59 -28.26 -16.42
CA ALA A 71 7.41 -28.21 -14.96
C ALA A 71 7.76 -26.86 -14.28
N TRP A 72 8.68 -26.09 -14.87
CA TRP A 72 9.21 -24.85 -14.29
C TRP A 72 8.59 -23.57 -14.83
N HIS A 73 7.64 -23.63 -15.78
CA HIS A 73 7.15 -22.42 -16.47
C HIS A 73 6.49 -21.41 -15.52
N VAL A 74 5.61 -21.88 -14.62
CA VAL A 74 4.91 -21.02 -13.65
C VAL A 74 5.88 -20.46 -12.60
N ALA A 75 6.79 -21.29 -12.09
CA ALA A 75 7.83 -20.89 -11.14
C ALA A 75 8.79 -19.83 -11.73
N GLY A 76 9.23 -20.03 -12.98
CA GLY A 76 10.07 -19.07 -13.70
C GLY A 76 9.37 -17.73 -13.93
N ASN A 77 8.09 -17.76 -14.32
CA ASN A 77 7.30 -16.53 -14.45
C ASN A 77 7.13 -15.80 -13.10
N GLN A 78 6.84 -16.52 -12.01
CA GLN A 78 6.77 -15.92 -10.67
C GLN A 78 8.10 -15.30 -10.26
N LEU A 79 9.23 -15.96 -10.52
CA LEU A 79 10.56 -15.41 -10.25
C LEU A 79 10.79 -14.11 -11.04
N LEU A 80 10.43 -14.06 -12.32
CA LEU A 80 10.49 -12.84 -13.13
C LEU A 80 9.61 -11.72 -12.59
N TYR A 81 8.40 -12.03 -12.11
CA TYR A 81 7.52 -11.04 -11.45
C TYR A 81 8.12 -10.53 -10.13
N VAL A 82 8.70 -11.39 -9.30
CA VAL A 82 9.35 -10.97 -8.05
C VAL A 82 10.61 -10.13 -8.34
N LEU A 83 11.44 -10.49 -9.33
CA LEU A 83 12.59 -9.69 -9.75
C LEU A 83 12.17 -8.32 -10.31
N GLY A 84 11.10 -8.28 -11.13
CA GLY A 84 10.49 -7.04 -11.59
C GLY A 84 9.96 -6.19 -10.42
N GLY A 85 9.31 -6.82 -9.45
CA GLY A 85 8.82 -6.17 -8.23
C GLY A 85 9.93 -5.61 -7.35
N VAL A 86 11.03 -6.35 -7.15
CA VAL A 86 12.24 -5.88 -6.46
C VAL A 86 12.87 -4.69 -7.21
N THR A 87 12.83 -4.71 -8.55
CA THR A 87 13.30 -3.58 -9.37
C THR A 87 12.42 -2.34 -9.16
N VAL A 88 11.08 -2.49 -9.17
CA VAL A 88 10.13 -1.39 -8.90
C VAL A 88 10.24 -0.88 -7.45
N MET A 89 10.44 -1.78 -6.49
CA MET A 89 10.70 -1.48 -5.09
C MET A 89 11.96 -0.63 -4.92
N TRP A 90 13.06 -1.02 -5.56
CA TRP A 90 14.33 -0.28 -5.59
C TRP A 90 14.19 1.09 -6.26
N LEU A 91 13.45 1.19 -7.37
CA LEU A 91 13.10 2.49 -7.99
C LEU A 91 12.30 3.37 -7.02
N ALA A 92 11.28 2.82 -6.36
CA ALA A 92 10.45 3.54 -5.39
C ALA A 92 11.25 4.06 -4.18
N MET A 93 12.27 3.30 -3.74
CA MET A 93 13.22 3.72 -2.68
C MET A 93 14.19 4.83 -3.10
N ARG A 94 14.38 5.04 -4.41
CA ARG A 94 15.21 6.13 -4.97
C ARG A 94 14.44 7.42 -5.23
N LEU A 95 13.12 7.39 -5.29
CA LEU A 95 12.32 8.58 -5.57
C LEU A 95 12.43 9.59 -4.41
N PRO A 96 12.83 10.85 -4.65
CA PRO A 96 12.76 11.89 -3.63
C PRO A 96 11.29 12.21 -3.33
N ILE A 97 10.98 12.54 -2.08
CA ILE A 97 9.58 12.65 -1.60
C ILE A 97 8.78 13.71 -2.39
N ASN A 98 9.41 14.79 -2.85
CA ASN A 98 8.75 15.79 -3.71
C ASN A 98 8.32 15.22 -5.07
N THR A 99 9.13 14.34 -5.67
CA THR A 99 8.75 13.63 -6.89
C THR A 99 7.65 12.62 -6.62
N LEU A 100 7.71 11.89 -5.50
CA LEU A 100 6.64 10.97 -5.09
C LEU A 100 5.29 11.70 -4.91
N ARG A 101 5.29 12.89 -4.29
CA ARG A 101 4.09 13.75 -4.15
C ARG A 101 3.54 14.20 -5.51
N ARG A 102 4.40 14.63 -6.45
CA ARG A 102 3.97 15.00 -7.82
C ARG A 102 3.44 13.81 -8.60
N LEU A 103 4.15 12.67 -8.52
CA LEU A 103 3.81 11.43 -9.19
C LEU A 103 2.50 10.84 -8.66
N SER A 104 2.13 11.08 -7.40
CA SER A 104 0.84 10.62 -6.84
C SER A 104 -0.38 11.09 -7.66
N SER A 105 -0.37 12.34 -8.14
CA SER A 105 -1.44 12.87 -8.99
C SER A 105 -1.43 12.27 -10.39
N ILE A 106 -0.25 12.02 -10.97
CA ILE A 106 -0.10 11.38 -12.29
C ILE A 106 -0.59 9.93 -12.21
N LEU A 107 -0.17 9.21 -11.16
CA LEU A 107 -0.56 7.83 -10.89
C LEU A 107 -2.08 7.73 -10.67
N LEU A 108 -2.70 8.66 -9.94
CA LEU A 108 -4.15 8.72 -9.77
C LEU A 108 -4.87 8.82 -11.12
N TRP A 109 -4.56 9.85 -11.93
CA TRP A 109 -5.25 10.06 -13.21
C TRP A 109 -4.98 8.95 -14.21
N GLY A 110 -3.74 8.44 -14.27
CA GLY A 110 -3.40 7.26 -15.05
C GLY A 110 -4.17 6.02 -14.62
N THR A 111 -4.40 5.85 -13.31
CA THR A 111 -5.20 4.72 -12.81
C THR A 111 -6.69 4.89 -13.08
N ILE A 112 -7.25 6.10 -12.96
CA ILE A 112 -8.64 6.36 -13.37
C ILE A 112 -8.82 6.05 -14.86
N LEU A 113 -7.85 6.42 -15.71
CA LEU A 113 -7.86 6.05 -17.12
C LEU A 113 -7.82 4.52 -17.32
N LEU A 114 -6.97 3.79 -16.58
CA LEU A 114 -6.90 2.32 -16.65
C LEU A 114 -8.19 1.64 -16.15
N LEU A 115 -8.83 2.17 -15.10
CA LEU A 115 -10.13 1.71 -14.59
C LEU A 115 -11.27 1.95 -15.60
N ILE A 116 -11.22 3.03 -16.38
CA ILE A 116 -12.15 3.24 -17.49
C ILE A 116 -11.83 2.29 -18.65
N LEU A 117 -10.55 2.12 -18.98
CA LEU A 117 -10.07 1.30 -20.09
C LEU A 117 -10.41 -0.17 -19.93
N VAL A 118 -10.31 -0.73 -18.71
CA VAL A 118 -10.63 -2.13 -18.44
C VAL A 118 -12.14 -2.42 -18.56
N LEU A 119 -13.01 -1.42 -18.41
CA LEU A 119 -14.45 -1.59 -18.61
C LEU A 119 -14.85 -1.67 -20.10
N ILE A 120 -13.97 -1.28 -21.03
CA ILE A 120 -14.24 -1.35 -22.47
C ILE A 120 -14.18 -2.81 -22.95
N PRO A 121 -15.27 -3.37 -23.51
CA PRO A 121 -15.27 -4.73 -24.04
C PRO A 121 -14.18 -4.90 -25.13
N GLY A 122 -13.42 -5.98 -25.03
CA GLY A 122 -12.30 -6.29 -25.94
C GLY A 122 -10.94 -5.78 -25.46
N ILE A 123 -10.89 -4.80 -24.55
CA ILE A 123 -9.65 -4.40 -23.84
C ILE A 123 -9.62 -5.04 -22.45
N GLY A 124 -10.76 -4.98 -21.75
CA GLY A 124 -10.99 -5.76 -20.54
C GLY A 124 -11.12 -7.25 -20.82
N THR A 125 -10.47 -8.05 -19.98
CA THR A 125 -10.45 -9.51 -20.01
C THR A 125 -10.85 -10.10 -18.64
N GLY A 126 -11.16 -11.40 -18.61
CA GLY A 126 -11.57 -12.12 -17.39
C GLY A 126 -13.08 -12.37 -17.25
N LEU A 127 -13.96 -11.67 -17.99
CA LEU A 127 -15.41 -11.80 -17.82
C LEU A 127 -15.92 -13.23 -18.07
N ALA A 128 -15.33 -13.95 -19.02
CA ALA A 128 -15.64 -15.34 -19.32
C ALA A 128 -14.92 -16.37 -18.43
N GLU A 129 -13.72 -16.05 -17.92
CA GLU A 129 -12.89 -16.96 -17.10
C GLU A 129 -13.26 -16.90 -15.60
N LYS A 130 -13.47 -15.69 -15.08
CA LYS A 130 -13.61 -15.37 -13.64
C LYS A 130 -14.96 -14.72 -13.30
N GLY A 131 -15.76 -14.35 -14.29
CA GLY A 131 -17.04 -13.63 -14.09
C GLY A 131 -16.89 -12.12 -13.84
N SER A 132 -15.66 -11.58 -13.91
CA SER A 132 -15.32 -10.17 -13.68
C SER A 132 -14.37 -9.66 -14.76
N GLN A 133 -14.56 -8.42 -15.20
CA GLN A 133 -13.75 -7.76 -16.23
C GLN A 133 -12.76 -6.80 -15.56
N SER A 134 -11.84 -7.34 -14.77
CA SER A 134 -10.86 -6.58 -13.98
C SER A 134 -9.41 -6.65 -14.49
N TRP A 135 -9.15 -7.33 -15.62
CA TRP A 135 -7.79 -7.56 -16.14
C TRP A 135 -7.56 -6.96 -17.52
N ILE A 136 -6.47 -6.21 -17.70
CA ILE A 136 -5.97 -5.77 -19.01
C ILE A 136 -4.83 -6.70 -19.44
N SER A 137 -4.95 -7.32 -20.61
CA SER A 137 -3.90 -8.19 -21.18
C SER A 137 -2.93 -7.37 -22.04
N LEU A 138 -1.68 -7.25 -21.59
CA LEU A 138 -0.57 -6.56 -22.25
C LEU A 138 0.42 -7.60 -22.81
N GLY A 139 0.00 -8.33 -23.86
CA GLY A 139 0.76 -9.44 -24.43
C GLY A 139 0.95 -10.56 -23.39
N SER A 140 2.20 -10.80 -22.98
CA SER A 140 2.57 -11.84 -22.02
C SER A 140 2.19 -11.56 -20.56
N PHE A 141 1.76 -10.33 -20.24
CA PHE A 141 1.47 -9.90 -18.87
C PHE A 141 0.00 -9.48 -18.72
N ARG A 142 -0.64 -9.86 -17.61
CA ARG A 142 -1.99 -9.38 -17.25
C ARG A 142 -1.87 -8.38 -16.08
N LEU A 143 -2.46 -7.20 -16.21
CA LEU A 143 -2.43 -6.12 -15.23
C LEU A 143 -3.84 -5.85 -14.70
N GLN A 144 -3.99 -5.78 -13.38
CA GLN A 144 -5.25 -5.46 -12.71
C GLN A 144 -5.25 -3.98 -12.25
N PRO A 145 -6.00 -3.06 -12.89
CA PRO A 145 -5.96 -1.63 -12.55
C PRO A 145 -6.42 -1.33 -11.13
N SER A 146 -7.35 -2.13 -10.61
CA SER A 146 -7.87 -2.02 -9.25
C SER A 146 -6.82 -2.33 -8.16
N GLU A 147 -5.69 -2.95 -8.48
CA GLU A 147 -4.54 -3.03 -7.57
C GLU A 147 -3.74 -1.72 -7.51
N ILE A 148 -3.45 -1.13 -8.68
CA ILE A 148 -2.79 0.18 -8.77
C ILE A 148 -3.67 1.24 -8.09
N ALA A 149 -4.99 1.11 -8.19
CA ALA A 149 -5.96 2.04 -7.60
C ALA A 149 -5.77 2.21 -6.09
N ARG A 150 -5.46 1.12 -5.38
CA ARG A 150 -5.24 1.11 -3.93
C ARG A 150 -3.96 1.86 -3.56
N VAL A 151 -2.88 1.67 -4.31
CA VAL A 151 -1.63 2.43 -4.10
C VAL A 151 -1.80 3.90 -4.50
N ALA A 152 -2.48 4.17 -5.61
CA ALA A 152 -2.73 5.52 -6.13
C ALA A 152 -3.59 6.36 -5.18
N ILE A 153 -4.71 5.83 -4.67
CA ILE A 153 -5.59 6.55 -3.74
C ILE A 153 -4.91 6.77 -2.38
N ALA A 154 -4.08 5.82 -1.92
CA ALA A 154 -3.30 5.98 -0.70
C ALA A 154 -2.29 7.14 -0.81
N LEU A 155 -1.51 7.19 -1.90
CA LEU A 155 -0.49 8.23 -2.12
C LEU A 155 -1.11 9.60 -2.39
N TRP A 156 -2.05 9.69 -3.33
CA TRP A 156 -2.68 10.96 -3.68
C TRP A 156 -3.54 11.49 -2.53
N GLY A 157 -4.26 10.58 -1.85
CA GLY A 157 -5.01 10.89 -0.64
C GLY A 157 -4.12 11.40 0.49
N ALA A 158 -3.01 10.72 0.80
CA ALA A 158 -2.03 11.22 1.76
C ALA A 158 -1.50 12.61 1.37
N ASN A 159 -1.31 12.90 0.07
CA ASN A 159 -0.82 14.20 -0.41
C ASN A 159 -1.86 15.34 -0.28
N ILE A 160 -3.14 15.08 -0.56
CA ILE A 160 -4.20 16.10 -0.48
C ILE A 160 -4.77 16.27 0.94
N LEU A 161 -4.77 15.22 1.79
CA LEU A 161 -5.21 15.31 3.19
C LEU A 161 -4.13 15.86 4.14
N ALA A 162 -2.84 15.70 3.82
CA ALA A 162 -1.75 16.25 4.64
C ALA A 162 -1.90 17.78 4.82
N GLY A 163 -1.62 18.27 6.04
CA GLY A 163 -1.76 19.67 6.44
C GLY A 163 -3.18 20.15 6.74
N HIS A 164 -4.22 19.36 6.41
CA HIS A 164 -5.61 19.82 6.44
C HIS A 164 -6.42 19.18 7.58
N LYS A 165 -7.26 19.99 8.24
CA LYS A 165 -8.24 19.50 9.22
C LYS A 165 -9.49 18.96 8.53
N PRO A 166 -10.14 17.88 9.03
CA PRO A 166 -11.41 17.40 8.53
C PRO A 166 -12.47 18.51 8.48
N ARG A 167 -12.91 18.85 7.27
CA ARG A 167 -13.92 19.88 7.00
C ARG A 167 -14.75 19.46 5.78
N PHE A 168 -16.06 19.60 5.89
CA PHE A 168 -17.05 19.23 4.86
C PHE A 168 -17.95 20.41 4.45
N ASN A 169 -17.50 21.65 4.75
CA ASN A 169 -18.28 22.88 4.59
C ASN A 169 -18.20 23.51 3.19
N SER A 170 -17.49 22.90 2.24
CA SER A 170 -17.38 23.36 0.87
C SER A 170 -16.97 22.23 -0.06
N ILE A 171 -17.46 22.22 -1.30
CA ILE A 171 -17.01 21.31 -2.36
C ILE A 171 -15.49 21.43 -2.63
N ASN A 172 -14.90 22.58 -2.30
CA ASN A 172 -13.47 22.81 -2.45
C ASN A 172 -12.60 22.21 -1.33
N ALA A 173 -13.21 21.71 -0.24
CA ALA A 173 -12.49 21.13 0.88
C ALA A 173 -11.74 19.84 0.47
N PRO A 174 -10.49 19.64 0.94
CA PRO A 174 -9.68 18.48 0.59
C PRO A 174 -10.36 17.13 0.84
N PHE A 175 -11.07 17.00 1.96
CA PHE A 175 -11.80 15.78 2.31
C PHE A 175 -13.00 15.50 1.39
N VAL A 176 -13.68 16.55 0.89
CA VAL A 176 -14.77 16.39 -0.08
C VAL A 176 -14.22 16.00 -1.45
N LYS A 177 -13.13 16.64 -1.90
CA LYS A 177 -12.41 16.26 -3.13
C LYS A 177 -11.91 14.82 -3.08
N PHE A 178 -11.34 14.41 -1.96
CA PHE A 178 -10.89 13.04 -1.76
C PHE A 178 -12.06 12.05 -1.80
N LEU A 179 -13.15 12.31 -1.07
CA LEU A 179 -14.31 11.42 -1.03
C LEU A 179 -14.98 11.30 -2.41
N ALA A 180 -15.05 12.39 -3.18
CA ALA A 180 -15.55 12.36 -4.55
C ALA A 180 -14.68 11.48 -5.46
N VAL A 181 -13.35 11.66 -5.46
CA VAL A 181 -12.42 10.84 -6.25
C VAL A 181 -12.44 9.38 -5.82
N ALA A 182 -12.42 9.10 -4.51
CA ALA A 182 -12.51 7.75 -3.97
C ALA A 182 -13.84 7.07 -4.34
N GLY A 183 -14.97 7.82 -4.29
CA GLY A 183 -16.28 7.34 -4.72
C GLY A 183 -16.35 7.01 -6.22
N THR A 184 -15.76 7.85 -7.08
CA THR A 184 -15.64 7.58 -8.52
C THR A 184 -14.82 6.32 -8.77
N MET A 185 -13.64 6.19 -8.17
CA MET A 185 -12.79 5.00 -8.33
C MET A 185 -13.47 3.73 -7.81
N PHE A 186 -14.12 3.79 -6.63
CA PHE A 186 -14.89 2.68 -6.08
C PHE A 186 -16.03 2.25 -7.01
N THR A 187 -16.74 3.21 -7.63
CA THR A 187 -17.83 2.94 -8.58
C THR A 187 -17.30 2.26 -9.85
N LEU A 188 -16.14 2.69 -10.36
CA LEU A 188 -15.49 2.03 -11.50
C LEU A 188 -15.09 0.58 -11.17
N ILE A 189 -14.47 0.34 -10.02
CA ILE A 189 -14.08 -1.02 -9.57
C ILE A 189 -15.32 -1.90 -9.36
N LEU A 190 -16.42 -1.34 -8.83
CA LEU A 190 -17.68 -2.07 -8.69
C LEU A 190 -18.28 -2.45 -10.05
N ALA A 191 -18.09 -1.62 -11.08
CA ALA A 191 -18.50 -1.90 -12.46
C ALA A 191 -17.66 -3.02 -13.12
N GLU A 192 -16.41 -3.27 -12.69
CA GLU A 192 -15.60 -4.44 -13.10
C GLU A 192 -16.25 -5.77 -12.65
N ARG A 193 -17.21 -5.70 -11.71
CA ARG A 193 -17.82 -6.82 -10.97
C ARG A 193 -16.86 -7.53 -10.01
N ASP A 194 -15.79 -6.86 -9.61
CA ASP A 194 -14.79 -7.38 -8.68
C ASP A 194 -15.06 -6.92 -7.24
N LEU A 195 -15.87 -7.69 -6.52
CA LEU A 195 -16.24 -7.36 -5.13
C LEU A 195 -15.06 -7.48 -4.15
N GLY A 196 -14.10 -8.37 -4.39
CA GLY A 196 -12.92 -8.52 -3.54
C GLY A 196 -12.02 -7.27 -3.63
N MET A 197 -11.81 -6.79 -4.85
CA MET A 197 -11.06 -5.56 -5.09
C MET A 197 -11.79 -4.30 -4.63
N ALA A 198 -13.12 -4.22 -4.81
CA ALA A 198 -13.91 -3.11 -4.28
C ALA A 198 -13.80 -3.01 -2.74
N MET A 199 -13.86 -4.14 -2.03
CA MET A 199 -13.75 -4.18 -0.56
C MET A 199 -12.34 -3.82 -0.06
N THR A 200 -11.27 -4.30 -0.71
CA THR A 200 -9.90 -3.91 -0.32
C THR A 200 -9.58 -2.46 -0.66
N PHE A 201 -10.13 -1.93 -1.75
CA PHE A 201 -10.03 -0.50 -2.07
C PHE A 201 -10.74 0.36 -1.03
N LEU A 202 -11.97 0.00 -0.66
CA LEU A 202 -12.71 0.67 0.41
C LEU A 202 -11.95 0.61 1.74
N LEU A 203 -11.33 -0.52 2.09
CA LEU A 203 -10.52 -0.66 3.30
C LEU A 203 -9.35 0.34 3.30
N VAL A 204 -8.64 0.49 2.18
CA VAL A 204 -7.55 1.47 2.03
C VAL A 204 -8.06 2.91 2.18
N VAL A 205 -9.23 3.22 1.60
CA VAL A 205 -9.90 4.54 1.77
C VAL A 205 -10.25 4.78 3.24
N VAL A 206 -10.87 3.81 3.92
CA VAL A 206 -11.24 3.92 5.34
C VAL A 206 -10.01 4.06 6.24
N ALA A 207 -8.95 3.29 6.00
CA ALA A 207 -7.70 3.38 6.73
C ALA A 207 -7.07 4.78 6.60
N LEU A 208 -6.98 5.32 5.38
CA LEU A 208 -6.46 6.67 5.16
C LEU A 208 -7.30 7.74 5.88
N LEU A 209 -8.64 7.64 5.81
CA LEU A 209 -9.55 8.57 6.47
C LEU A 209 -9.42 8.51 8.01
N PHE A 210 -9.24 7.32 8.56
CA PHE A 210 -8.98 7.09 9.98
C PHE A 210 -7.66 7.74 10.41
N PHE A 211 -6.55 7.48 9.71
CA PHE A 211 -5.25 8.08 10.03
C PHE A 211 -5.19 9.59 9.76
N ALA A 212 -6.01 10.12 8.84
CA ALA A 212 -6.19 11.55 8.63
C ALA A 212 -7.06 12.24 9.70
N GLY A 213 -7.56 11.50 10.69
CA GLY A 213 -8.26 12.04 11.85
C GLY A 213 -9.73 12.39 11.61
N ILE A 214 -10.42 11.76 10.64
CA ILE A 214 -11.88 11.84 10.57
C ILE A 214 -12.49 11.33 11.89
N ASN A 215 -13.54 12.01 12.35
CA ASN A 215 -14.33 11.56 13.49
C ASN A 215 -14.97 10.19 13.18
N MET A 216 -14.72 9.21 14.05
CA MET A 216 -15.18 7.82 13.92
C MET A 216 -16.67 7.66 13.56
N ARG A 217 -17.53 8.61 13.95
CA ARG A 217 -18.95 8.64 13.57
C ARG A 217 -19.18 8.63 12.05
N TYR A 218 -18.37 9.33 11.27
CA TYR A 218 -18.47 9.34 9.81
C TYR A 218 -17.95 8.04 9.19
N ILE A 219 -16.92 7.44 9.79
CA ILE A 219 -16.37 6.14 9.35
C ILE A 219 -17.40 5.03 9.64
N ALA A 220 -18.02 5.04 10.82
CA ALA A 220 -19.12 4.14 11.16
C ALA A 220 -20.32 4.34 10.22
N GLY A 221 -20.70 5.58 9.89
CA GLY A 221 -21.75 5.88 8.91
C GLY A 221 -21.45 5.33 7.51
N LEU A 222 -20.20 5.44 7.04
CA LEU A 222 -19.76 4.84 5.78
C LEU A 222 -19.80 3.30 5.85
N GLY A 223 -19.39 2.71 6.97
CA GLY A 223 -19.49 1.26 7.19
C GLY A 223 -20.94 0.75 7.16
N VAL A 224 -21.87 1.47 7.80
CA VAL A 224 -23.31 1.17 7.75
C VAL A 224 -23.85 1.31 6.33
N PHE A 225 -23.49 2.38 5.60
CA PHE A 225 -23.91 2.57 4.21
C PHE A 225 -23.47 1.41 3.31
N VAL A 226 -22.23 0.95 3.47
CA VAL A 226 -21.69 -0.19 2.72
C VAL A 226 -22.36 -1.50 3.12
N ALA A 227 -22.61 -1.72 4.42
CA ALA A 227 -23.35 -2.89 4.90
C ALA A 227 -24.78 -2.93 4.32
N VAL A 228 -25.50 -1.80 4.33
CA VAL A 228 -26.84 -1.68 3.72
C VAL A 228 -26.79 -1.93 2.22
N GLY A 229 -25.81 -1.37 1.49
CA GLY A 229 -25.61 -1.65 0.07
C GLY A 229 -25.38 -3.15 -0.21
N PHE A 230 -24.55 -3.81 0.61
CA PHE A 230 -24.33 -5.26 0.53
C PHE A 230 -25.61 -6.05 0.81
N THR A 231 -26.38 -5.68 1.84
CA THR A 231 -27.67 -6.30 2.17
C THR A 231 -28.69 -6.15 1.03
N ILE A 232 -28.74 -4.99 0.37
CA ILE A 232 -29.63 -4.77 -0.78
C ILE A 232 -29.24 -5.68 -1.96
N VAL A 233 -27.94 -5.75 -2.30
CA VAL A 233 -27.45 -6.64 -3.38
C VAL A 233 -27.65 -8.13 -3.05
N PHE A 234 -27.60 -8.48 -1.76
CA PHE A 234 -27.92 -9.83 -1.26
C PHE A 234 -29.40 -10.16 -1.43
N LEU A 235 -30.30 -9.30 -0.93
CA LEU A 235 -31.75 -9.51 -1.04
C LEU A 235 -32.26 -9.45 -2.49
N ALA A 236 -31.61 -8.68 -3.36
CA ALA A 236 -31.90 -8.63 -4.80
C ALA A 236 -31.44 -9.89 -5.58
N GLY A 237 -30.91 -10.92 -4.91
CA GLY A 237 -30.45 -12.17 -5.53
C GLY A 237 -29.14 -12.06 -6.32
N GLY A 238 -28.50 -10.88 -6.34
CA GLY A 238 -27.25 -10.64 -7.06
C GLY A 238 -26.06 -11.37 -6.44
N LEU A 239 -25.96 -11.35 -5.11
CA LEU A 239 -25.10 -12.25 -4.35
C LEU A 239 -25.82 -13.60 -4.18
N ARG A 240 -25.71 -14.49 -5.17
CA ARG A 240 -26.24 -15.86 -5.11
C ARG A 240 -25.95 -16.48 -3.74
N GLY A 241 -27.01 -16.80 -2.98
CA GLY A 241 -26.96 -17.19 -1.56
C GLY A 241 -25.84 -18.17 -1.22
N LYS A 242 -25.60 -19.12 -2.12
CA LYS A 242 -24.48 -20.07 -2.16
C LYS A 242 -23.14 -19.60 -1.59
N ARG A 243 -22.68 -18.36 -1.83
CA ARG A 243 -21.41 -17.86 -1.24
C ARG A 243 -21.52 -17.55 0.26
N PHE A 244 -22.66 -17.01 0.69
CA PHE A 244 -22.96 -16.76 2.10
C PHE A 244 -23.30 -18.06 2.83
N ASP A 245 -24.06 -18.96 2.19
CA ASP A 245 -24.35 -20.30 2.70
C ASP A 245 -23.04 -21.09 2.90
N THR A 246 -22.12 -21.03 1.92
CA THR A 246 -20.76 -21.59 2.01
C THR A 246 -19.96 -20.99 3.18
N PHE A 247 -20.07 -19.68 3.41
CA PHE A 247 -19.38 -19.02 4.52
C PHE A 247 -19.95 -19.47 5.89
N ILE A 248 -21.27 -19.51 6.05
CA ILE A 248 -21.90 -20.01 7.28
C ILE A 248 -21.57 -21.49 7.51
N SER A 249 -21.62 -22.32 6.46
CA SER A 249 -21.17 -23.72 6.50
C SER A 249 -19.72 -23.84 6.95
N ALA A 250 -18.81 -23.04 6.41
CA ALA A 250 -17.40 -23.05 6.78
C ALA A 250 -17.17 -22.58 8.23
N LEU A 251 -17.85 -21.51 8.65
CA LEU A 251 -17.71 -20.92 9.98
C LEU A 251 -18.13 -21.88 11.11
N PHE A 252 -19.12 -22.73 10.85
CA PHE A 252 -19.60 -23.76 11.80
C PHE A 252 -19.09 -25.18 11.47
N GLY A 253 -18.20 -25.35 10.48
CA GLY A 253 -17.67 -26.64 10.05
C GLY A 253 -18.70 -27.61 9.43
N ASN A 254 -19.92 -27.14 9.11
CA ASN A 254 -21.03 -27.94 8.60
C ASN A 254 -21.23 -27.74 7.09
N PHE A 255 -20.43 -28.45 6.30
CA PHE A 255 -20.48 -28.40 4.84
C PHE A 255 -21.58 -29.31 4.27
N ALA A 256 -22.79 -28.77 4.09
CA ALA A 256 -23.92 -29.50 3.50
C ALA A 256 -23.74 -29.79 1.98
N ASP A 257 -22.96 -28.99 1.26
CA ASP A 257 -22.66 -29.19 -0.17
C ASP A 257 -21.14 -29.18 -0.40
N THR A 258 -20.52 -30.35 -0.23
CA THR A 258 -19.07 -30.54 -0.44
C THR A 258 -18.66 -30.67 -1.91
N LYS A 259 -19.59 -30.56 -2.89
CA LYS A 259 -19.30 -30.86 -4.31
C LYS A 259 -19.61 -29.73 -5.28
N SER A 260 -20.38 -28.71 -4.91
CA SER A 260 -20.64 -27.53 -5.76
C SER A 260 -19.99 -26.26 -5.19
N SER A 261 -20.74 -25.31 -4.64
CA SER A 261 -20.24 -23.96 -4.34
C SER A 261 -19.26 -23.87 -3.17
N ALA A 262 -19.30 -24.82 -2.23
CA ALA A 262 -18.38 -24.84 -1.10
C ALA A 262 -17.12 -25.68 -1.33
N PHE A 263 -16.98 -26.35 -2.49
CA PHE A 263 -15.87 -27.26 -2.80
C PHE A 263 -14.51 -26.60 -2.54
N GLN A 264 -14.28 -25.38 -3.03
CA GLN A 264 -13.00 -24.70 -2.85
C GLN A 264 -12.67 -24.42 -1.38
N SER A 265 -13.64 -23.95 -0.58
CA SER A 265 -13.46 -23.72 0.86
C SER A 265 -13.23 -25.03 1.62
N TYR A 266 -14.05 -26.06 1.33
CA TYR A 266 -13.97 -27.37 1.96
C TYR A 266 -12.60 -28.02 1.75
N GLN A 267 -12.08 -27.95 0.52
CA GLN A 267 -10.77 -28.48 0.19
C GLN A 267 -9.62 -27.69 0.83
N GLY A 268 -9.77 -26.35 0.96
CA GLY A 268 -8.84 -25.53 1.75
C GLY A 268 -8.78 -25.96 3.22
N PHE A 269 -9.94 -26.26 3.83
CA PHE A 269 -10.01 -26.78 5.19
C PHE A 269 -9.35 -28.16 5.34
N LEU A 270 -9.53 -29.06 4.37
CA LEU A 270 -8.93 -30.39 4.42
C LEU A 270 -7.39 -30.32 4.34
N SER A 271 -6.85 -29.50 3.42
CA SER A 271 -5.40 -29.20 3.37
C SER A 271 -4.84 -28.67 4.69
N LEU A 272 -5.56 -27.76 5.36
CA LEU A 272 -5.14 -27.24 6.66
C LEU A 272 -5.16 -28.32 7.76
N ALA A 273 -6.10 -29.27 7.70
CA ALA A 273 -6.19 -30.38 8.65
C ALA A 273 -5.07 -31.40 8.46
N ASP A 274 -4.76 -31.76 7.20
CA ASP A 274 -3.70 -32.72 6.84
C ASP A 274 -2.29 -32.22 7.27
N GLY A 275 -2.10 -30.90 7.38
CA GLY A 275 -0.82 -30.30 7.72
C GLY A 275 -0.31 -30.53 9.14
N SER A 276 -1.18 -30.81 10.12
CA SER A 276 -0.78 -31.00 11.52
C SER A 276 0.12 -29.85 12.05
N LEU A 277 1.04 -30.13 13.00
CA LEU A 277 1.91 -29.11 13.59
C LEU A 277 3.05 -28.67 12.64
N THR A 278 3.68 -29.62 11.96
CA THR A 278 4.94 -29.43 11.21
C THR A 278 4.83 -29.53 9.68
N GLY A 279 3.67 -29.93 9.17
CA GLY A 279 3.44 -30.14 7.74
C GLY A 279 3.73 -31.56 7.27
N VAL A 280 3.20 -31.90 6.09
CA VAL A 280 3.51 -33.15 5.36
C VAL A 280 4.87 -33.10 4.64
N GLY A 281 5.52 -31.93 4.63
CA GLY A 281 6.78 -31.66 3.96
C GLY A 281 6.64 -30.83 2.69
N LEU A 282 7.63 -29.96 2.44
CA LEU A 282 7.71 -29.15 1.23
C LEU A 282 7.72 -30.04 -0.02
N GLY A 283 6.88 -29.71 -1.00
CA GLY A 283 6.72 -30.49 -2.22
C GLY A 283 5.63 -31.56 -2.14
N GLN A 284 5.24 -32.02 -0.95
CA GLN A 284 4.42 -33.22 -0.75
C GLN A 284 2.90 -32.97 -0.64
N SER A 285 2.42 -31.71 -0.70
CA SER A 285 0.98 -31.45 -0.62
C SER A 285 0.19 -32.15 -1.74
N ARG A 286 -0.88 -32.84 -1.34
CA ARG A 286 -1.79 -33.61 -2.20
C ARG A 286 -2.79 -32.68 -2.91
N ALA A 287 -3.09 -31.51 -2.34
CA ALA A 287 -4.00 -30.53 -2.93
C ALA A 287 -3.58 -30.03 -4.33
N LYS A 288 -2.29 -30.16 -4.65
CA LYS A 288 -1.69 -29.84 -5.97
C LYS A 288 -2.19 -30.70 -7.12
N TRP A 289 -2.77 -31.86 -6.86
CA TRP A 289 -3.27 -32.79 -7.88
C TRP A 289 -4.69 -32.42 -8.33
N PHE A 290 -4.90 -31.14 -8.66
CA PHE A 290 -6.19 -30.55 -9.07
C PHE A 290 -7.32 -30.64 -8.02
N TYR A 291 -7.00 -30.97 -6.76
CA TYR A 291 -7.99 -31.13 -5.70
C TYR A 291 -8.50 -29.78 -5.16
N LEU A 292 -7.68 -28.73 -5.22
CA LEU A 292 -8.03 -27.38 -4.77
C LEU A 292 -7.97 -26.37 -5.94
N PRO A 293 -9.12 -25.82 -6.40
CA PRO A 293 -9.14 -24.80 -7.45
C PRO A 293 -8.41 -23.51 -7.03
N GLU A 294 -7.67 -22.91 -7.95
CA GLU A 294 -6.92 -21.64 -7.74
C GLU A 294 -5.92 -21.66 -6.58
N ALA A 295 -5.44 -22.85 -6.16
CA ALA A 295 -4.59 -23.00 -4.98
C ALA A 295 -3.26 -22.21 -5.03
N LYS A 296 -2.71 -21.95 -6.23
CA LYS A 296 -1.51 -21.11 -6.43
C LYS A 296 -1.76 -19.60 -6.29
N ASN A 297 -3.02 -19.17 -6.42
CA ASN A 297 -3.43 -17.76 -6.46
C ASN A 297 -4.07 -17.33 -5.14
N ASP A 298 -5.19 -17.94 -4.78
CA ASP A 298 -6.08 -17.43 -3.74
C ASP A 298 -5.94 -18.25 -2.45
N PHE A 299 -5.80 -19.58 -2.59
CA PHE A 299 -5.69 -20.52 -1.47
C PHE A 299 -4.24 -20.96 -1.15
N ILE A 300 -3.22 -20.16 -1.51
CA ILE A 300 -1.81 -20.52 -1.26
C ILE A 300 -1.52 -20.75 0.24
N PHE A 301 -2.26 -20.06 1.12
CA PHE A 301 -2.17 -20.26 2.57
C PHE A 301 -2.60 -21.66 3.03
N ALA A 302 -3.53 -22.31 2.31
CA ALA A 302 -3.91 -23.69 2.60
C ALA A 302 -2.76 -24.66 2.29
N ILE A 303 -2.05 -24.46 1.16
CA ILE A 303 -0.85 -25.23 0.82
C ILE A 303 0.27 -24.98 1.83
N ILE A 304 0.45 -23.74 2.31
CA ILE A 304 1.42 -23.43 3.39
C ILE A 304 1.09 -24.21 4.66
N GLY A 305 -0.19 -24.24 5.06
CA GLY A 305 -0.64 -25.03 6.20
C GLY A 305 -0.44 -26.53 6.00
N GLU A 306 -0.70 -27.06 4.80
CA GLU A 306 -0.50 -28.48 4.48
C GLU A 306 0.99 -28.86 4.50
N GLU A 307 1.87 -28.11 3.81
CA GLU A 307 3.28 -28.48 3.62
C GLU A 307 4.19 -28.14 4.80
N MET A 308 3.89 -27.04 5.51
CA MET A 308 4.71 -26.53 6.62
C MET A 308 3.97 -26.54 7.97
N GLY A 309 2.74 -27.05 8.00
CA GLY A 309 1.94 -27.19 9.21
C GLY A 309 1.49 -25.86 9.81
N LEU A 310 0.95 -25.97 11.02
CA LEU A 310 0.67 -24.82 11.88
C LEU A 310 1.91 -23.92 12.07
N MET A 311 3.12 -24.48 12.11
CA MET A 311 4.37 -23.70 12.24
C MET A 311 4.59 -22.75 11.05
N GLY A 312 4.39 -23.22 9.80
CA GLY A 312 4.49 -22.37 8.61
C GLY A 312 3.40 -21.31 8.53
N GLY A 313 2.15 -21.70 8.82
CA GLY A 313 1.03 -20.76 8.91
C GLY A 313 1.27 -19.66 9.95
N ALA A 314 1.73 -20.05 11.14
CA ALA A 314 2.08 -19.12 12.22
C ALA A 314 3.24 -18.20 11.84
N LEU A 315 4.28 -18.70 11.15
CA LEU A 315 5.39 -17.88 10.65
C LEU A 315 4.89 -16.77 9.72
N VAL A 316 4.01 -17.08 8.77
CA VAL A 316 3.44 -16.09 7.83
C VAL A 316 2.58 -15.06 8.58
N ILE A 317 1.73 -15.50 9.51
CA ILE A 317 0.93 -14.60 10.36
C ILE A 317 1.84 -13.68 11.19
N CYS A 318 2.91 -14.21 11.78
CA CYS A 318 3.89 -13.44 12.55
C CYS A 318 4.64 -12.43 11.67
N LEU A 319 5.03 -12.78 10.44
CA LEU A 319 5.68 -11.87 9.50
C LEU A 319 4.77 -10.69 9.09
N PHE A 320 3.49 -10.94 8.77
CA PHE A 320 2.54 -9.86 8.49
C PHE A 320 2.21 -9.02 9.74
N SER A 321 2.12 -9.64 10.92
CA SER A 321 1.94 -8.93 12.19
C SER A 321 3.13 -8.03 12.52
N TRP A 322 4.35 -8.50 12.24
CA TRP A 322 5.57 -7.72 12.41
C TRP A 322 5.66 -6.57 11.40
N LEU A 323 5.31 -6.82 10.13
CA LEU A 323 5.18 -5.76 9.12
C LEU A 323 4.17 -4.68 9.56
N ALA A 324 3.05 -5.07 10.15
CA ALA A 324 2.07 -4.15 10.70
C ALA A 324 2.65 -3.28 11.83
N TYR A 325 3.31 -3.92 12.81
CA TYR A 325 3.95 -3.22 13.93
C TYR A 325 5.00 -2.21 13.44
N ILE A 326 5.90 -2.61 12.55
CA ILE A 326 6.96 -1.76 12.01
C ILE A 326 6.36 -0.65 11.14
N GLY A 327 5.41 -0.95 10.25
CA GLY A 327 4.77 0.02 9.36
C GLY A 327 4.00 1.13 10.08
N PHE A 328 3.22 0.77 11.12
CA PHE A 328 2.54 1.77 11.96
C PHE A 328 3.52 2.55 12.84
N ARG A 329 4.64 1.94 13.24
CA ARG A 329 5.70 2.63 13.97
C ARG A 329 6.45 3.64 13.11
N ILE A 330 6.74 3.33 11.84
CA ILE A 330 7.26 4.29 10.85
C ILE A 330 6.31 5.48 10.72
N ALA A 331 5.00 5.21 10.62
CA ALA A 331 3.99 6.27 10.56
C ALA A 331 3.98 7.16 11.82
N ALA A 332 4.11 6.56 13.02
CA ALA A 332 4.13 7.28 14.29
C ALA A 332 5.43 8.08 14.53
N ARG A 333 6.54 7.70 13.90
CA ARG A 333 7.84 8.40 13.98
C ARG A 333 8.06 9.45 12.89
N SER A 334 7.30 9.38 11.81
CA SER A 334 7.38 10.30 10.67
C SER A 334 7.07 11.75 11.07
N ALA A 335 8.03 12.67 10.89
CA ALA A 335 7.85 14.10 11.17
C ALA A 335 6.98 14.85 10.14
N HIS A 336 6.64 14.21 9.02
CA HIS A 336 5.88 14.80 7.92
C HIS A 336 4.57 14.03 7.71
N GLN A 337 3.44 14.75 7.74
CA GLN A 337 2.11 14.13 7.70
C GLN A 337 1.87 13.32 6.40
N PHE A 338 2.45 13.73 5.27
CA PHE A 338 2.39 12.95 4.02
C PHE A 338 3.01 11.55 4.17
N LEU A 339 4.21 11.47 4.78
CA LEU A 339 4.90 10.20 5.02
C LEU A 339 4.16 9.36 6.06
N ALA A 340 3.68 10.00 7.14
CA ALA A 340 2.91 9.32 8.18
C ALA A 340 1.63 8.66 7.61
N LEU A 341 0.83 9.42 6.84
CA LEU A 341 -0.38 8.93 6.19
C LEU A 341 -0.06 7.85 5.14
N THR A 342 0.99 8.04 4.34
CA THR A 342 1.42 7.05 3.33
C THR A 342 1.82 5.73 3.99
N ALA A 343 2.72 5.78 4.99
CA ALA A 343 3.20 4.60 5.69
C ALA A 343 2.06 3.85 6.39
N ALA A 344 1.19 4.56 7.13
CA ALA A 344 0.07 3.94 7.82
C ALA A 344 -0.95 3.30 6.85
N THR A 345 -1.27 3.99 5.75
CA THR A 345 -2.27 3.53 4.78
C THR A 345 -1.78 2.35 3.95
N LEU A 346 -0.53 2.39 3.44
CA LEU A 346 0.04 1.26 2.68
C LEU A 346 0.22 0.03 3.58
N THR A 347 0.67 0.23 4.83
CA THR A 347 0.77 -0.85 5.82
C THR A 347 -0.60 -1.47 6.09
N ALA A 348 -1.61 -0.66 6.43
CA ALA A 348 -2.97 -1.14 6.70
C ALA A 348 -3.57 -1.88 5.50
N GLY A 349 -3.40 -1.34 4.28
CA GLY A 349 -3.91 -1.96 3.05
C GLY A 349 -3.33 -3.34 2.78
N VAL A 350 -2.00 -3.49 2.81
CA VAL A 350 -1.31 -4.76 2.53
C VAL A 350 -1.53 -5.76 3.65
N VAL A 351 -1.41 -5.34 4.92
CA VAL A 351 -1.62 -6.22 6.08
C VAL A 351 -3.07 -6.70 6.15
N ALA A 352 -4.06 -5.81 6.00
CA ALA A 352 -5.45 -6.23 6.06
C ALA A 352 -5.85 -7.11 4.87
N GLN A 353 -5.30 -6.86 3.66
CA GLN A 353 -5.46 -7.81 2.56
C GLN A 353 -4.95 -9.21 2.93
N ALA A 354 -3.76 -9.30 3.54
CA ALA A 354 -3.21 -10.59 3.96
C ALA A 354 -4.07 -11.29 5.01
N PHE A 355 -4.55 -10.57 6.03
CA PHE A 355 -5.46 -11.12 7.04
C PHE A 355 -6.85 -11.46 6.48
N ILE A 356 -7.35 -10.75 5.48
CA ILE A 356 -8.59 -11.12 4.77
C ILE A 356 -8.38 -12.43 4.00
N ASN A 357 -7.26 -12.57 3.28
CA ASN A 357 -6.90 -13.81 2.57
C ASN A 357 -6.82 -15.00 3.54
N MET A 358 -5.93 -14.92 4.54
CA MET A 358 -5.76 -15.98 5.54
C MET A 358 -7.08 -16.28 6.26
N GLY A 359 -7.84 -15.25 6.61
CA GLY A 359 -9.13 -15.36 7.29
C GLY A 359 -10.20 -16.12 6.52
N TYR A 360 -10.32 -15.96 5.19
CA TYR A 360 -11.27 -16.77 4.42
C TYR A 360 -10.76 -18.18 4.14
N VAL A 361 -9.44 -18.38 4.08
CA VAL A 361 -8.85 -19.72 3.93
C VAL A 361 -9.08 -20.58 5.17
N VAL A 362 -9.06 -20.00 6.37
CA VAL A 362 -9.46 -20.66 7.63
C VAL A 362 -10.96 -20.55 7.96
N GLY A 363 -11.78 -20.08 7.01
CA GLY A 363 -13.26 -19.98 7.14
C GLY A 363 -13.81 -18.94 8.11
N LEU A 364 -12.98 -18.06 8.69
CA LEU A 364 -13.42 -16.94 9.53
C LEU A 364 -14.06 -15.80 8.73
N LEU A 365 -13.83 -15.75 7.41
CA LEU A 365 -14.36 -14.73 6.50
C LEU A 365 -14.93 -15.36 5.22
N PRO A 366 -15.86 -14.69 4.51
CA PRO A 366 -16.35 -15.17 3.22
C PRO A 366 -15.25 -15.15 2.16
N VAL A 367 -15.27 -16.15 1.25
CA VAL A 367 -14.30 -16.24 0.15
C VAL A 367 -14.45 -15.05 -0.80
N THR A 368 -13.38 -14.26 -0.90
CA THR A 368 -13.34 -13.01 -1.67
C THR A 368 -12.52 -13.10 -2.95
N GLY A 369 -11.72 -14.16 -3.15
CA GLY A 369 -10.86 -14.33 -4.33
C GLY A 369 -9.70 -13.32 -4.39
N ILE A 370 -9.30 -12.77 -3.24
CA ILE A 370 -8.16 -11.86 -3.15
C ILE A 370 -6.90 -12.66 -2.82
N ASN A 371 -5.81 -12.39 -3.53
CA ASN A 371 -4.51 -13.04 -3.36
C ASN A 371 -3.78 -12.62 -2.05
N LEU A 372 -2.84 -13.45 -1.61
CA LEU A 372 -1.97 -13.20 -0.46
C LEU A 372 -0.77 -12.34 -0.90
N PRO A 373 -0.60 -11.10 -0.38
CA PRO A 373 0.45 -10.19 -0.85
C PRO A 373 1.86 -10.79 -0.77
N MET A 374 2.69 -10.55 -1.79
CA MET A 374 4.08 -11.07 -1.95
C MET A 374 4.24 -12.60 -2.00
N ILE A 375 3.26 -13.39 -1.52
CA ILE A 375 3.34 -14.85 -1.46
C ILE A 375 2.67 -15.52 -2.67
N SER A 376 1.44 -15.12 -3.02
CA SER A 376 0.65 -15.75 -4.09
C SER A 376 1.25 -15.56 -5.49
N ALA A 377 0.85 -16.43 -6.42
CA ALA A 377 1.16 -16.32 -7.86
C ALA A 377 0.38 -15.20 -8.58
N GLY A 378 0.21 -14.04 -7.93
CA GLY A 378 -0.56 -12.89 -8.44
C GLY A 378 0.12 -12.08 -9.55
N GLY A 379 1.30 -12.48 -10.02
CA GLY A 379 2.01 -11.85 -11.14
C GLY A 379 2.27 -10.35 -10.93
N THR A 380 1.54 -9.50 -11.67
CA THR A 380 1.63 -8.04 -11.53
C THR A 380 1.25 -7.53 -10.13
N SER A 381 0.43 -8.27 -9.38
CA SER A 381 0.12 -7.99 -7.96
C SER A 381 1.38 -7.94 -7.08
N ALA A 382 2.30 -8.89 -7.28
CA ALA A 382 3.55 -8.95 -6.55
C ALA A 382 4.41 -7.73 -6.87
N VAL A 383 4.44 -7.31 -8.15
CA VAL A 383 5.15 -6.10 -8.60
C VAL A 383 4.60 -4.84 -7.94
N ILE A 384 3.27 -4.66 -7.93
CA ILE A 384 2.59 -3.51 -7.34
C ILE A 384 2.79 -3.47 -5.82
N THR A 385 2.66 -4.62 -5.16
CA THR A 385 2.87 -4.75 -3.71
C THR A 385 4.31 -4.46 -3.31
N LEU A 386 5.30 -5.03 -4.01
CA LEU A 386 6.71 -4.77 -3.76
C LEU A 386 7.06 -3.29 -4.02
N GLY A 387 6.48 -2.67 -5.05
CA GLY A 387 6.54 -1.23 -5.27
C GLY A 387 6.01 -0.41 -4.08
N ALA A 388 4.84 -0.77 -3.55
CA ALA A 388 4.27 -0.13 -2.36
C ALA A 388 5.15 -0.33 -1.10
N MET A 389 5.75 -1.51 -0.93
CA MET A 389 6.71 -1.76 0.15
C MET A 389 8.03 -0.98 -0.03
N GLY A 390 8.44 -0.72 -1.27
CA GLY A 390 9.54 0.20 -1.58
C GLY A 390 9.24 1.65 -1.16
N ILE A 391 7.99 2.08 -1.30
CA ILE A 391 7.54 3.38 -0.78
C ILE A 391 7.51 3.40 0.75
N LEU A 392 7.03 2.33 1.39
CA LEU A 392 7.05 2.21 2.86
C LEU A 392 8.49 2.25 3.41
N ALA A 393 9.42 1.56 2.75
CA ALA A 393 10.85 1.60 3.06
C ALA A 393 11.46 2.99 2.84
N ASN A 394 11.04 3.70 1.78
CA ASN A 394 11.43 5.09 1.55
C ASN A 394 10.93 6.01 2.69
N CYS A 395 9.73 5.77 3.23
CA CYS A 395 9.24 6.48 4.41
C CYS A 395 10.13 6.21 5.65
N ALA A 396 10.52 4.95 5.89
CA ALA A 396 11.42 4.58 6.99
C ALA A 396 12.81 5.23 6.89
N ARG A 397 13.34 5.38 5.66
CA ARG A 397 14.59 6.11 5.40
C ARG A 397 14.49 7.61 5.71
N HIS A 398 13.28 8.17 5.73
CA HIS A 398 13.01 9.57 6.05
C HIS A 398 12.52 9.80 7.50
N GLU A 399 12.68 8.82 8.40
CA GLU A 399 12.51 9.05 9.84
C GLU A 399 13.58 10.02 10.39
N PRO A 400 13.26 10.89 11.37
CA PRO A 400 14.21 11.86 11.91
C PRO A 400 15.49 11.23 12.47
N ASP A 401 15.34 10.11 13.19
CA ASP A 401 16.46 9.39 13.80
C ASP A 401 17.37 8.76 12.72
N THR A 402 16.76 8.18 11.67
CA THR A 402 17.48 7.64 10.50
C THR A 402 18.31 8.72 9.79
N ILE A 403 17.72 9.89 9.54
CA ILE A 403 18.40 11.00 8.86
C ILE A 403 19.55 11.53 9.73
N ALA A 404 19.34 11.72 11.03
CA ALA A 404 20.38 12.14 11.96
C ALA A 404 21.55 11.14 12.02
N ALA A 405 21.24 9.84 11.98
CA ALA A 405 22.27 8.80 11.95
C ALA A 405 23.03 8.72 10.62
N MET A 406 22.37 8.94 9.48
CA MET A 406 23.05 9.01 8.19
C MET A 406 23.98 10.23 8.11
N ALA A 407 23.60 11.36 8.72
CA ALA A 407 24.45 12.55 8.82
C ALA A 407 25.69 12.32 9.72
N ASN A 408 25.54 11.60 10.83
CA ASN A 408 26.63 11.39 11.81
C ASN A 408 27.55 10.21 11.46
N PHE A 409 27.01 9.10 10.95
CA PHE A 409 27.72 7.84 10.73
C PHE A 409 27.85 7.45 9.25
N GLY A 410 27.33 8.28 8.33
CA GLY A 410 27.28 7.98 6.90
C GLY A 410 26.26 6.90 6.52
N LYS A 411 26.24 6.55 5.24
CA LYS A 411 25.27 5.59 4.69
C LYS A 411 25.51 4.17 5.22
N PRO A 412 24.45 3.43 5.64
CA PRO A 412 24.56 2.01 5.95
C PRO A 412 25.05 1.24 4.72
N ALA A 413 25.76 0.13 4.94
CA ALA A 413 26.38 -0.63 3.85
C ALA A 413 25.36 -1.08 2.78
N PHE A 414 24.14 -1.42 3.21
CA PHE A 414 23.03 -1.80 2.32
C PHE A 414 22.64 -0.68 1.35
N ASP A 415 22.55 0.57 1.82
CA ASP A 415 22.25 1.73 0.97
C ASP A 415 23.38 2.06 -0.02
N ARG A 416 24.63 1.73 0.34
CA ARG A 416 25.78 1.83 -0.58
C ARG A 416 25.70 0.78 -1.69
N VAL A 417 25.43 -0.49 -1.35
CA VAL A 417 25.25 -1.59 -2.32
C VAL A 417 24.08 -1.34 -3.27
N LEU A 418 22.97 -0.78 -2.76
CA LEU A 418 21.81 -0.42 -3.59
C LEU A 418 21.96 0.94 -4.31
N PHE A 419 23.09 1.63 -4.13
CA PHE A 419 23.40 3.00 -4.56
C PHE A 419 22.24 3.98 -4.34
N LEU A 420 21.69 4.01 -3.12
CA LEU A 420 20.53 4.87 -2.80
C LEU A 420 20.95 6.33 -2.56
N PRO A 421 20.13 7.31 -3.00
CA PRO A 421 20.35 8.71 -2.69
C PRO A 421 20.08 8.98 -1.21
N GLU A 422 20.67 10.06 -0.69
CA GLU A 422 20.45 10.47 0.71
C GLU A 422 19.01 10.99 0.89
N PRO A 423 18.35 10.63 2.00
CA PRO A 423 17.04 11.19 2.31
C PRO A 423 17.17 12.69 2.54
N THR A 424 16.50 13.49 1.72
CA THR A 424 16.54 14.96 1.79
C THR A 424 15.24 15.51 2.36
N LEU A 425 15.34 16.44 3.31
CA LEU A 425 14.19 17.09 3.96
C LEU A 425 13.63 18.28 3.16
N ASN A 426 14.23 18.62 2.02
CA ASN A 426 13.90 19.80 1.23
C ASN A 426 12.46 19.72 0.70
N GLY A 427 11.62 20.73 0.99
CA GLY A 427 10.25 20.84 0.49
C GLY A 427 9.18 20.10 1.31
N LEU A 428 9.54 19.61 2.51
CA LEU A 428 8.59 19.01 3.44
C LEU A 428 8.40 19.90 4.67
N ASP A 429 7.24 20.55 4.77
CA ASP A 429 6.87 21.30 5.98
C ASP A 429 6.94 20.36 7.19
N ARG A 430 7.67 20.77 8.23
CA ARG A 430 7.62 20.08 9.52
C ARG A 430 6.22 20.29 10.10
N TYR A 431 5.53 19.19 10.38
CA TYR A 431 4.28 19.29 11.11
C TYR A 431 4.60 19.83 12.52
N PRO A 432 3.90 20.86 13.03
CA PRO A 432 4.13 21.33 14.39
C PRO A 432 3.76 20.20 15.34
N ALA A 433 4.78 19.58 15.95
CA ALA A 433 4.61 18.45 16.85
C ALA A 433 3.55 18.81 17.91
N GLY A 434 2.44 18.08 17.92
CA GLY A 434 1.37 18.31 18.87
C GLY A 434 1.94 18.28 20.28
N ARG A 435 1.79 19.40 21.02
CA ARG A 435 2.45 19.63 22.31
C ARG A 435 2.42 18.36 23.17
N ARG A 436 3.58 17.72 23.35
CA ARG A 436 3.72 16.62 24.30
C ARG A 436 3.29 17.14 25.66
N ARG A 437 2.17 16.62 26.18
CA ARG A 437 1.63 16.93 27.50
C ARG A 437 2.53 16.29 28.56
N GLY A 438 3.71 16.88 28.75
CA GLY A 438 4.83 16.29 29.49
C GLY A 438 5.99 17.25 29.76
N ASP A 439 6.20 18.30 28.95
CA ASP A 439 7.13 19.38 29.30
C ASP A 439 6.55 20.26 30.40
N ARG A 440 6.66 19.76 31.62
CA ARG A 440 6.54 20.56 32.84
C ARG A 440 7.78 21.45 32.88
N ARG A 441 7.64 22.67 32.35
CA ARG A 441 8.70 23.71 32.38
C ARG A 441 9.28 23.77 33.79
N THR A 442 10.53 23.33 33.95
CA THR A 442 11.34 23.69 35.11
C THR A 442 11.41 25.21 35.13
N PRO A 443 11.03 25.90 36.23
CA PRO A 443 11.29 27.32 36.34
C PRO A 443 12.80 27.50 36.26
N GLN A 444 13.29 28.27 35.29
CA GLN A 444 14.64 28.80 35.37
C GLN A 444 14.63 29.82 36.49
N THR A 445 15.09 29.41 37.67
CA THR A 445 15.40 30.32 38.76
C THR A 445 16.48 31.28 38.26
N SER A 446 16.09 32.54 38.01
CA SER A 446 17.02 33.61 37.70
C SER A 446 17.92 33.83 38.91
N LEU A 447 19.15 33.32 38.85
CA LEU A 447 20.21 33.68 39.78
C LEU A 447 20.59 35.14 39.52
N ASP A 448 20.08 36.04 40.36
CA ASP A 448 20.51 37.44 40.42
C ASP A 448 21.95 37.52 40.91
N THR A 449 22.90 37.41 39.98
CA THR A 449 24.31 37.68 40.24
C THR A 449 24.52 39.18 40.36
N ARG A 450 24.28 39.70 41.58
CA ARG A 450 24.48 41.10 41.96
C ARG A 450 25.98 41.45 42.04
N THR A 451 26.63 41.69 40.90
CA THR A 451 27.98 42.26 40.87
C THR A 451 27.93 43.78 41.05
N THR A 452 28.36 44.24 42.22
CA THR A 452 28.72 45.62 42.51
C THR A 452 29.83 46.11 41.59
N ARG A 453 29.70 47.32 41.04
CA ARG A 453 30.86 48.07 40.52
C ARG A 453 30.63 49.57 40.64
N ASP A 454 31.49 50.22 41.42
CA ASP A 454 31.53 51.67 41.58
C ASP A 454 31.95 52.39 40.28
N ASN A 455 31.39 53.58 40.05
CA ASN A 455 32.20 54.78 39.82
C ASN A 455 31.38 56.07 40.08
N PRO A 456 32.02 57.21 40.42
CA PRO A 456 31.34 58.32 41.11
C PRO A 456 31.06 59.57 40.26
N ASN A 457 30.52 60.57 40.97
CA ASN A 457 30.49 62.02 40.70
C ASN A 457 29.28 62.62 39.93
N PRO A 458 28.91 63.88 40.26
CA PRO A 458 27.50 64.19 40.50
C PRO A 458 26.97 65.40 39.71
N THR A 459 25.67 65.65 39.80
CA THR A 459 25.07 66.91 39.32
C THR A 459 24.12 67.49 40.39
N VAL A 460 24.14 68.82 40.50
CA VAL A 460 23.71 69.59 41.66
C VAL A 460 22.20 69.90 41.67
N GLN A 461 21.63 70.12 42.86
CA GLN A 461 20.25 70.49 43.14
C GLN A 461 19.93 71.93 42.62
N HIS A 462 18.70 72.34 42.30
CA HIS A 462 17.62 72.87 43.16
C HIS A 462 16.75 73.85 42.30
N PRO A 463 15.63 74.45 42.74
CA PRO A 463 14.51 73.92 43.54
C PRO A 463 13.08 74.37 43.11
N SER A 464 12.07 73.80 43.79
CA SER A 464 10.82 74.42 44.31
C SER A 464 9.66 74.90 43.41
N GLY A 465 8.47 74.35 43.70
CA GLY A 465 7.12 74.90 43.45
C GLY A 465 6.07 74.07 44.21
N PRO A 466 5.21 74.61 45.11
CA PRO A 466 4.53 73.78 46.12
C PRO A 466 3.04 73.43 45.87
N LYS A 467 2.71 72.19 46.27
CA LYS A 467 1.51 71.69 46.98
C LYS A 467 0.15 72.42 46.83
N THR A 468 -0.83 71.66 46.30
CA THR A 468 -2.20 71.40 46.81
C THR A 468 -2.68 70.10 46.14
N GLY A 469 -3.60 69.29 46.66
CA GLY A 469 -4.30 69.24 47.94
C GLY A 469 -5.39 68.16 47.86
N GLU A 470 -5.65 67.43 48.95
CA GLU A 470 -6.84 66.57 49.17
C GLU A 470 -7.05 65.37 48.21
N SER A 471 -7.82 64.32 48.51
CA SER A 471 -8.35 63.64 49.71
C SER A 471 -9.46 62.70 49.19
N ARG A 472 -9.54 61.46 49.68
CA ARG A 472 -10.72 60.56 49.85
C ARG A 472 -11.97 60.77 48.94
N GLY A 473 -12.62 59.76 48.36
CA GLY A 473 -12.51 58.29 48.50
C GLY A 473 -13.90 57.62 48.44
N GLN A 474 -13.93 56.29 48.22
CA GLN A 474 -15.05 55.34 48.47
C GLN A 474 -16.42 55.49 47.74
N GLY A 475 -17.10 54.35 47.56
CA GLY A 475 -18.51 54.23 47.09
C GLY A 475 -18.65 53.97 45.58
N ALA A 476 -18.80 52.76 45.02
CA ALA A 476 -19.59 51.56 45.33
C ALA A 476 -21.00 51.51 44.72
N ALA A 477 -21.30 50.37 44.08
CA ALA A 477 -22.61 49.79 43.71
C ALA A 477 -23.44 50.37 42.53
N GLY A 478 -23.90 49.45 41.68
CA GLY A 478 -25.31 49.41 41.24
C GLY A 478 -25.62 49.56 39.75
N GLY A 479 -26.56 48.74 39.26
CA GLY A 479 -27.38 49.06 38.07
C GLY A 479 -27.12 48.21 36.82
N ALA A 480 -28.09 47.36 36.47
CA ALA A 480 -28.05 46.50 35.28
C ALA A 480 -28.95 47.04 34.13
N ALA A 481 -29.02 46.23 33.06
CA ALA A 481 -29.96 46.26 31.95
C ALA A 481 -29.71 47.26 30.79
N ARG A 482 -29.47 46.68 29.60
CA ARG A 482 -29.98 47.21 28.32
C ARG A 482 -30.24 46.06 27.33
N SER A 483 -31.35 46.16 26.62
CA SER A 483 -31.96 45.08 25.83
C SER A 483 -31.97 45.36 24.33
N ARG A 484 -31.66 44.31 23.54
CA ARG A 484 -32.20 43.88 22.22
C ARG A 484 -32.69 44.88 21.13
N ALA A 485 -32.51 44.37 19.90
CA ALA A 485 -33.14 44.72 18.61
C ALA A 485 -32.62 46.01 17.92
N ALA A 486 -32.17 46.08 16.66
CA ALA A 486 -32.29 45.31 15.40
C ALA A 486 -33.30 45.89 14.38
N SER A 487 -32.82 46.47 13.27
CA SER A 487 -33.51 46.52 11.96
C SER A 487 -32.73 47.24 10.82
N ALA A 488 -32.38 46.50 9.76
CA ALA A 488 -32.61 46.85 8.33
C ALA A 488 -31.86 48.10 7.69
N PRO A 489 -32.00 48.40 6.35
CA PRO A 489 -30.84 48.27 5.44
C PRO A 489 -30.66 49.34 4.30
N THR A 490 -29.70 49.10 3.37
CA THR A 490 -29.53 49.71 2.00
C THR A 490 -28.99 51.17 1.92
N PRO A 491 -28.49 51.70 0.76
CA PRO A 491 -28.54 51.19 -0.63
C PRO A 491 -27.25 51.23 -1.49
N LYS A 492 -27.38 50.80 -2.77
CA LYS A 492 -26.39 50.85 -3.88
C LYS A 492 -26.30 52.25 -4.51
N LYS A 493 -25.16 52.60 -5.15
CA LYS A 493 -25.10 52.91 -6.62
C LYS A 493 -23.68 53.30 -7.16
N THR A 494 -23.37 52.73 -8.33
CA THR A 494 -22.61 53.27 -9.50
C THR A 494 -21.33 54.11 -9.37
N GLY A 495 -20.27 53.65 -10.06
CA GLY A 495 -19.87 54.31 -11.32
C GLY A 495 -18.44 54.85 -11.49
N PHE A 496 -17.96 54.75 -12.74
CA PHE A 496 -16.90 55.54 -13.41
C PHE A 496 -15.42 55.09 -13.37
N PHE A 497 -14.84 55.02 -14.58
CA PHE A 497 -13.41 54.94 -14.94
C PHE A 497 -13.10 56.20 -15.77
N PRO A 498 -11.89 56.81 -15.71
CA PRO A 498 -10.93 56.51 -16.80
C PRO A 498 -9.42 56.68 -16.50
N GLY A 499 -8.59 55.88 -17.19
CA GLY A 499 -7.52 56.39 -18.06
C GLY A 499 -6.10 56.72 -17.53
N ARG A 500 -5.10 55.98 -18.06
CA ARG A 500 -3.66 56.35 -18.27
C ARG A 500 -2.77 56.56 -17.02
N SER A 501 -1.46 56.25 -16.99
CA SER A 501 -0.54 55.67 -18.00
C SER A 501 0.83 55.24 -17.41
N ARG A 502 1.61 54.45 -18.18
CA ARG A 502 3.10 54.27 -18.14
C ARG A 502 3.71 53.55 -16.90
N THR A 503 4.17 52.29 -17.01
CA THR A 503 5.40 51.71 -17.63
C THR A 503 6.70 51.86 -16.85
N SER A 504 7.22 50.75 -16.30
CA SER A 504 8.67 50.45 -16.21
C SER A 504 8.99 48.99 -15.79
N GLN A 505 9.35 48.15 -16.76
CA GLN A 505 10.43 47.16 -16.62
C GLN A 505 11.60 47.68 -17.47
N PRO A 506 12.87 47.44 -17.07
CA PRO A 506 13.63 46.28 -17.58
C PRO A 506 14.46 45.61 -16.44
N VAL A 507 15.20 44.50 -16.59
CA VAL A 507 16.41 44.30 -17.42
C VAL A 507 16.60 42.81 -17.76
N ARG A 508 16.92 42.52 -19.03
CA ARG A 508 17.57 41.27 -19.49
C ARG A 508 19.09 41.50 -19.64
N ARG A 509 19.90 40.44 -19.49
CA ARG A 509 21.28 40.38 -19.99
C ARG A 509 21.41 39.39 -21.16
N PRO A 510 22.44 39.50 -22.03
CA PRO A 510 22.37 39.02 -23.40
C PRO A 510 23.17 37.73 -23.70
N LEU A 511 22.85 37.12 -24.84
CA LEU A 511 23.64 36.10 -25.55
C LEU A 511 24.63 36.75 -26.54
N PRO A 512 25.79 36.14 -26.83
CA PRO A 512 26.64 36.49 -27.96
C PRO A 512 26.40 35.62 -29.22
N ALA A 513 26.87 36.14 -30.36
CA ALA A 513 26.65 35.67 -31.73
C ALA A 513 27.73 36.29 -32.66
N ARG A 514 28.06 35.79 -33.88
CA ARG A 514 27.68 34.57 -34.62
C ARG A 514 28.58 34.45 -35.86
N THR A 515 29.20 33.30 -36.11
CA THR A 515 29.96 33.00 -37.34
C THR A 515 29.59 31.60 -37.85
N THR A 516 28.77 31.46 -38.91
CA THR A 516 29.12 31.41 -40.36
C THR A 516 29.87 30.13 -40.78
N ALA A 517 29.57 29.44 -41.88
CA ALA A 517 28.41 29.44 -42.80
C ALA A 517 28.61 28.30 -43.83
N ARG A 518 27.52 27.81 -44.48
CA ARG A 518 27.53 27.15 -45.81
C ARG A 518 28.29 25.79 -45.95
N ASP A 519 28.05 24.94 -46.95
CA ASP A 519 26.89 24.62 -47.83
C ASP A 519 27.19 23.28 -48.56
N THR A 520 26.28 22.86 -49.44
CA THR A 520 26.44 21.87 -50.54
C THR A 520 26.21 20.38 -50.21
N SER A 521 26.02 19.63 -51.28
CA SER A 521 25.05 18.52 -51.45
C SER A 521 25.67 17.31 -52.16
N ARG A 522 24.82 16.31 -52.44
CA ARG A 522 24.94 15.22 -53.44
C ARG A 522 25.68 13.93 -53.07
N ASP A 523 24.87 12.87 -52.99
CA ASP A 523 25.12 11.53 -53.58
C ASP A 523 25.58 11.62 -55.06
N PRO A 524 26.29 10.62 -55.65
CA PRO A 524 25.92 9.20 -55.57
C PRO A 524 27.04 8.11 -55.55
N ASN A 525 26.59 6.87 -55.33
CA ASN A 525 27.12 5.53 -55.75
C ASN A 525 27.78 5.53 -57.17
N PRO A 526 28.65 4.56 -57.63
CA PRO A 526 28.52 3.10 -57.39
C PRO A 526 29.78 2.15 -57.44
N ALA A 527 29.53 0.86 -57.13
CA ALA A 527 30.25 -0.37 -57.59
C ALA A 527 31.73 -0.56 -57.16
N ASN A 528 32.34 -1.76 -57.16
CA ASN A 528 32.11 -2.97 -57.95
C ASN A 528 32.78 -4.25 -57.34
N ARG A 529 32.60 -5.40 -58.02
CA ARG A 529 33.15 -6.78 -57.85
C ARG A 529 32.35 -7.71 -56.91
N GLU A 530 31.60 -8.72 -57.38
CA GLU A 530 31.76 -9.78 -58.42
C GLU A 530 32.66 -10.97 -57.99
N VAL A 531 32.46 -12.25 -58.38
CA VAL A 531 31.37 -13.02 -59.07
C VAL A 531 31.66 -14.54 -58.91
N SER A 532 30.63 -15.39 -59.09
CA SER A 532 30.61 -16.86 -59.45
C SER A 532 29.85 -17.70 -58.41
N ARG A 533 28.72 -18.40 -58.70
CA ARG A 533 28.44 -19.50 -59.68
C ARG A 533 29.24 -20.78 -59.36
N GLU A 534 28.68 -21.99 -59.27
CA GLU A 534 27.80 -22.76 -60.19
C GLU A 534 26.96 -23.78 -59.34
N VAL A 535 25.62 -23.87 -59.37
CA VAL A 535 24.73 -24.78 -60.16
C VAL A 535 25.18 -26.25 -60.35
N THR A 536 24.38 -27.24 -59.89
CA THR A 536 23.82 -28.41 -60.66
C THR A 536 23.33 -29.62 -59.80
N ARG A 537 22.01 -29.71 -59.60
CA ARG A 537 21.07 -30.81 -60.00
C ARG A 537 21.32 -32.33 -59.71
N THR A 538 20.34 -32.93 -59.01
CA THR A 538 19.60 -34.22 -59.25
C THR A 538 20.09 -35.63 -58.83
N THR A 539 19.08 -36.51 -58.62
CA THR A 539 19.04 -37.99 -58.44
C THR A 539 19.50 -38.58 -57.09
N GLY A 540 18.90 -39.64 -56.50
CA GLY A 540 17.56 -40.25 -56.74
C GLY A 540 17.49 -41.80 -56.68
N ARG A 541 17.00 -42.38 -55.57
CA ARG A 541 16.32 -43.72 -55.38
C ARG A 541 16.18 -43.98 -53.85
N ARG A 542 15.05 -44.37 -53.24
CA ARG A 542 14.16 -45.55 -53.37
C ARG A 542 14.75 -46.90 -52.90
N THR A 543 14.26 -47.38 -51.76
CA THR A 543 13.73 -48.76 -51.51
C THR A 543 12.84 -48.75 -50.25
N SER A 544 12.03 -49.80 -50.05
CA SER A 544 10.73 -49.72 -49.35
C SER A 544 10.58 -50.71 -48.14
N PRO A 545 9.40 -51.29 -47.76
CA PRO A 545 8.84 -51.03 -46.41
C PRO A 545 8.40 -52.29 -45.59
N THR A 546 8.03 -52.10 -44.31
CA THR A 546 7.19 -53.07 -43.56
C THR A 546 6.29 -52.43 -42.49
N THR A 547 4.99 -52.32 -42.83
CA THR A 547 3.80 -52.79 -42.09
C THR A 547 3.75 -52.81 -40.55
N SER A 548 2.79 -52.09 -39.93
CA SER A 548 1.60 -52.71 -39.27
C SER A 548 0.65 -51.74 -38.52
N LEU A 549 -0.65 -52.08 -38.57
CA LEU A 549 -1.72 -51.89 -37.57
C LEU A 549 -2.06 -50.49 -36.99
N GLY A 550 -3.23 -49.96 -37.38
CA GLY A 550 -4.08 -49.11 -36.52
C GLY A 550 -5.04 -49.97 -35.66
N PRO A 551 -5.90 -49.37 -34.79
CA PRO A 551 -7.20 -48.91 -35.31
C PRO A 551 -7.87 -47.72 -34.57
N ALA A 552 -9.10 -47.40 -35.01
CA ALA A 552 -10.21 -46.77 -34.27
C ALA A 552 -10.14 -45.27 -33.92
N GLN A 553 -10.69 -44.43 -34.82
CA GLN A 553 -11.25 -43.13 -34.45
C GLN A 553 -12.68 -43.30 -33.89
N THR A 554 -12.89 -42.96 -32.63
CA THR A 554 -14.25 -42.88 -32.05
C THR A 554 -14.82 -41.48 -32.27
N ARG A 555 -15.80 -41.34 -33.18
CA ARG A 555 -16.61 -40.11 -33.30
C ARG A 555 -17.73 -40.12 -32.26
N THR A 556 -17.64 -39.31 -31.23
CA THR A 556 -18.77 -38.97 -30.35
C THR A 556 -19.46 -37.69 -30.84
N SER A 557 -20.74 -37.84 -31.21
CA SER A 557 -21.61 -36.76 -31.63
C SER A 557 -21.90 -35.79 -30.48
N TYR A 558 -21.74 -34.48 -30.70
CA TYR A 558 -22.23 -33.45 -29.79
C TYR A 558 -23.70 -33.16 -30.10
N GLU A 559 -24.61 -33.70 -29.31
CA GLU A 559 -26.05 -33.44 -29.42
C GLU A 559 -26.41 -32.15 -28.67
N ARG A 560 -27.05 -31.19 -29.36
CA ARG A 560 -27.47 -29.92 -28.76
C ARG A 560 -28.80 -30.09 -28.05
N HIS A 561 -28.83 -29.80 -26.74
CA HIS A 561 -30.08 -29.72 -25.98
C HIS A 561 -30.79 -28.38 -26.23
N ASP A 562 -32.01 -28.43 -26.77
CA ASP A 562 -32.95 -27.29 -26.85
C ASP A 562 -34.06 -27.47 -25.80
N PRO A 563 -34.24 -26.54 -24.83
CA PRO A 563 -35.19 -26.70 -23.73
C PRO A 563 -36.61 -26.20 -24.09
N ARG A 564 -37.27 -26.82 -25.06
CA ARG A 564 -38.70 -26.56 -25.37
C ARG A 564 -39.51 -27.80 -25.77
N SER A 565 -39.91 -28.61 -24.77
CA SER A 565 -41.25 -29.23 -24.76
C SER A 565 -41.50 -29.93 -23.41
N GLY A 566 -42.57 -29.52 -22.73
CA GLY A 566 -43.07 -30.27 -21.59
C GLY A 566 -44.04 -31.36 -22.06
N ARG A 567 -43.81 -32.62 -21.69
CA ARG A 567 -44.84 -33.66 -21.55
C ARG A 567 -44.30 -34.82 -20.71
N TYR A 568 -45.03 -35.15 -19.64
CA TYR A 568 -44.84 -36.39 -18.90
C TYR A 568 -45.14 -37.60 -19.80
N ARG A 569 -44.33 -38.66 -19.72
CA ARG A 569 -44.79 -40.01 -20.04
C ARG A 569 -44.08 -41.07 -19.19
N THR A 570 -44.84 -41.65 -18.28
CA THR A 570 -44.52 -42.87 -17.54
C THR A 570 -44.65 -44.10 -18.44
N THR A 571 -43.63 -44.93 -18.49
CA THR A 571 -43.74 -46.39 -18.75
C THR A 571 -42.47 -47.06 -18.23
N GLY A 572 -42.63 -48.13 -17.43
CA GLY A 572 -41.52 -48.96 -16.95
C GLY A 572 -41.49 -50.34 -17.63
N ARG A 573 -40.68 -51.24 -17.03
CA ARG A 573 -40.18 -52.51 -17.57
C ARG A 573 -39.05 -52.33 -18.60
N ARG A 574 -37.97 -53.11 -18.56
CA ARG A 574 -37.71 -54.34 -17.77
C ARG A 574 -36.27 -54.39 -17.27
#